data_AF-A0A6J4R0Y5-F1
#
_entry.id   AF-A0A6J4R0Y5-F1
#
_cell.length_a   1.000
_cell.length_b   1.000
_cell.length_c   1.000
_cell.angle_alpha   90.00
_cell.angle_beta   90.00
_cell.angle_gamma   90.00
#
_symmetry.space_group_name_H-M   'P 1'
#
loop_
_entity.id
_entity.type
_entity.pdbx_description
1 polymer ?
#
loop_
_entity_poly.entity_id
_entity_poly.type
_entity_poly.pdbx_seq_one_letter_code
_entity_poly.pdbx_strand_id
1 'polypeptide(L)' 'LTEDHGFEKFDAYQLLTQVGELYVGNMVDTVYSLVARCPKRHLPA' A
#
# COMPACT_ATOMS: atom_id res chain seq x y z
N LEU A 1 2.90 -4.39 6.15
CA LEU A 1 3.30 -5.58 5.34
C LEU A 1 4.47 -6.30 5.99
N THR A 2 5.58 -5.63 6.29
CA THR A 2 6.74 -6.28 6.94
C THR A 2 6.48 -6.65 8.41
N GLU A 3 5.97 -5.72 9.22
CA GLU A 3 5.77 -5.95 10.66
C GLU A 3 4.56 -6.85 10.95
N ASP A 4 3.40 -6.55 10.37
CA ASP A 4 2.15 -7.27 10.70
C ASP A 4 1.91 -8.55 9.87
N HIS A 5 2.51 -8.64 8.67
CA HIS A 5 2.26 -9.73 7.72
C HIS A 5 3.53 -10.49 7.33
N GLY A 6 4.67 -10.21 7.98
CA GLY A 6 5.90 -10.98 7.84
C GLY A 6 6.60 -10.92 6.47
N PHE A 7 6.24 -9.99 5.59
CA PHE A 7 6.91 -9.83 4.30
C PHE A 7 8.34 -9.30 4.47
N GLU A 8 9.30 -9.84 3.71
CA GLU A 8 10.60 -9.19 3.53
C GLU A 8 10.40 -7.80 2.88
N LYS A 9 11.24 -6.83 3.21
CA LYS A 9 11.04 -5.42 2.88
C LYS A 9 11.00 -5.16 1.36
N PHE A 10 11.93 -5.74 0.61
CA PHE A 10 11.98 -5.60 -0.85
C PHE A 10 10.89 -6.42 -1.55
N ASP A 11 10.56 -7.59 -1.01
CA ASP A 11 9.42 -8.37 -1.52
C ASP A 11 8.10 -7.61 -1.34
N ALA A 12 7.88 -6.97 -0.18
CA ALA A 12 6.72 -6.12 0.07
C ALA A 12 6.65 -4.92 -0.90
N TYR A 13 7.80 -4.30 -1.17
CA TYR A 13 7.89 -3.18 -2.11
C TYR A 13 7.56 -3.62 -3.55
N GLN A 14 8.10 -4.76 -3.98
CA GLN A 14 7.85 -5.31 -5.29
C GLN A 14 6.39 -5.75 -5.45
N LEU A 15 5.79 -6.33 -4.41
CA LEU A 15 4.36 -6.67 -4.38
C LEU A 15 3.51 -5.41 -4.56
N LEU A 16 3.74 -4.37 -3.75
CA LEU A 16 2.98 -3.11 -3.84
C LEU A 16 3.16 -2.41 -5.20
N THR A 17 4.30 -2.60 -5.87
CA THR A 17 4.49 -2.06 -7.23
C THR A 17 3.54 -2.72 -8.25
N GLN A 18 3.23 -4.00 -8.08
CA GLN A 18 2.40 -4.76 -9.04
C GLN A 18 0.91 -4.72 -8.71
N VAL A 19 0.56 -4.79 -7.43
CA VAL A 19 -0.85 -4.92 -6.98
C VAL A 19 -1.29 -3.81 -6.02
N GLY A 20 -0.41 -2.88 -5.67
CA GLY A 20 -0.74 -1.74 -4.82
C GLY A 20 -1.64 -0.77 -5.55
N GLU A 21 -2.66 -0.30 -4.84
CA GLU A 21 -3.60 0.70 -5.33
C GLU A 21 -3.33 2.03 -4.62
N LEU A 22 -3.40 3.14 -5.34
CA LEU A 22 -3.21 4.47 -4.79
C LEU A 22 -4.46 5.31 -5.03
N TYR A 23 -5.03 5.84 -3.95
CA TYR A 23 -6.24 6.65 -3.98
C TYR A 23 -5.93 8.09 -3.60
N VAL A 24 -6.35 9.04 -4.44
CA VAL A 24 -6.27 10.47 -4.16
C VAL A 24 -7.51 10.88 -3.38
N GLY A 25 -7.34 11.21 -2.10
CA GLY A 25 -8.41 11.68 -1.23
C GLY A 25 -8.73 13.15 -1.49
N ASN A 26 -7.72 14.01 -1.38
CA ASN A 26 -7.83 15.42 -1.74
C ASN A 26 -6.56 15.91 -2.45
N MET A 27 -6.74 16.91 -3.31
CA MET A 27 -5.65 17.66 -3.94
C MET A 27 -5.91 19.18 -3.83
N VAL A 28 -6.89 19.58 -3.03
CA VAL A 28 -7.35 20.98 -2.92
C VAL A 28 -6.90 21.65 -1.63
N ASP A 29 -6.61 20.88 -0.59
CA ASP A 29 -6.10 21.39 0.68
C ASP A 29 -4.61 21.75 0.56
N THR A 30 -4.09 22.53 1.50
CA THR A 30 -2.66 22.89 1.56
C THR A 30 -1.74 21.67 1.69
N VAL A 31 -2.27 20.56 2.19
CA VAL A 31 -1.58 19.27 2.25
C VAL A 31 -2.42 18.24 1.51
N TYR A 32 -1.83 17.64 0.46
CA TYR A 32 -2.48 16.58 -0.30
C TYR A 32 -2.61 15.31 0.52
N SER A 33 -3.76 14.66 0.39
CA SER A 33 -4.05 13.40 1.07
C SER A 33 -4.14 12.26 0.06
N LEU A 34 -3.24 11.30 0.22
CA LEU A 34 -3.11 10.10 -0.61
C LEU A 34 -3.18 8.86 0.28
N VAL A 35 -3.85 7.81 -0.17
CA VAL A 35 -4.00 6.56 0.56
C VAL A 35 -3.47 5.41 -0.28
N ALA A 36 -2.45 4.72 0.25
CA ALA A 36 -1.97 3.46 -0.30
C ALA A 36 -2.84 2.30 0.22
N ARG A 37 -3.29 1.42 -0.69
CA ARG A 37 -4.12 0.26 -0.39
C ARG A 37 -3.49 -1.00 -0.99
N CYS A 38 -3.70 -2.13 -0.32
CA CYS A 38 -3.32 -3.45 -0.81
C CYS A 38 -4.54 -4.39 -0.70
N PRO A 39 -4.95 -5.09 -1.76
CA PRO A 39 -6.08 -6.02 -1.69
C PRO A 39 -5.82 -7.16 -0.70
N LYS A 40 -6.78 -7.43 0.20
CA LYS A 40 -6.64 -8.45 1.26
C LYS A 40 -6.37 -9.86 0.76
N ARG A 41 -6.76 -10.19 -0.48
CA ARG A 41 -6.47 -11.50 -1.12
C ARG A 41 -4.99 -11.79 -1.29
N HIS A 42 -4.14 -10.77 -1.29
CA HIS A 42 -2.68 -10.90 -1.41
C HIS A 42 -1.98 -10.84 -0.05
N LEU A 43 -2.74 -10.67 1.04
CA LEU A 43 -2.21 -10.70 2.38
C LEU A 43 -2.24 -12.15 2.90
N PRO A 44 -1.17 -12.61 3.56
CA PRO A 44 -1.20 -13.87 4.30
C PRO A 44 -2.21 -13.75 5.46
N ALA A 45 -2.89 -14.86 5.73
CA ALA A 45 -3.90 -14.98 6.79
C ALA A 45 -3.31 -14.83 8.18
#